data_AF-A0A7X9JV29-F1
#
_entry.id   AF-A0A7X9JV29-F1
#
_cell.length_a   1.000
_cell.length_b   1.000
_cell.length_c   1.000
_cell.angle_alpha   90.00
_cell.angle_beta   90.00
_cell.angle_gamma   90.00
#
_symmetry.space_group_name_H-M   'P 1'
#
loop_
_entity.id
_entity.type
_entity.pdbx_description
1 polymer ?
#
loop_
_entity_poly.entity_id
_entity_poly.type
_entity_poly.pdbx_seq_one_letter_code
_entity_poly.pdbx_strand_id
1 'polypeptide(L)'
;MIYLYNIILIITAIIISPYYLIIILFRGKYRKSIIPKLGGGQTKISSMPKSGRRVWIHAVSVGEVTAAVPIVASLKQKKPDAEIIFSTSTETGQEMAR
;
A
#
# COMPACT_ATOMS: atom_id res chain seq x y z
N MET A 1 -7.59 32.89 4.36
CA MET A 1 -6.30 32.18 4.30
C MET A 1 -6.45 30.74 3.80
N ILE A 2 -7.32 29.91 4.40
CA ILE A 2 -7.54 28.51 3.96
C ILE A 2 -8.04 28.39 2.49
N TYR A 3 -8.94 29.28 2.05
CA TYR A 3 -9.49 29.24 0.69
C TYR A 3 -8.44 29.60 -0.37
N LEU A 4 -7.62 30.63 -0.11
CA LEU A 4 -6.54 31.02 -1.02
C LEU A 4 -5.48 29.91 -1.12
N TYR A 5 -5.12 29.30 0.02
CA TYR A 5 -4.24 28.13 0.07
C TYR A 5 -4.78 26.98 -0.79
N ASN A 6 -6.07 26.64 -0.64
CA ASN A 6 -6.70 25.57 -1.41
C ASN A 6 -6.74 25.88 -2.92
N ILE A 7 -7.02 27.12 -3.30
CA ILE A 7 -7.02 27.53 -4.72
C ILE A 7 -5.62 27.37 -5.32
N ILE A 8 -4.58 27.86 -4.63
CA ILE A 8 -3.19 27.72 -5.08
C ILE A 8 -2.81 26.24 -5.18
N LEU A 9 -3.21 25.43 -4.19
CA LEU A 9 -2.93 24.00 -4.16
C LEU A 9 -3.60 23.25 -5.32
N ILE A 10 -4.86 23.56 -5.62
CA ILE A 10 -5.59 22.95 -6.75
C ILE A 10 -4.97 23.35 -8.09
N ILE A 11 -4.66 24.63 -8.30
CA ILE A 11 -4.04 25.11 -9.54
C ILE A 11 -2.67 24.44 -9.74
N THR A 12 -1.86 24.41 -8.68
CA THR A 12 -0.56 23.75 -8.69
C THR A 12 -0.69 22.26 -9.01
N ALA A 13 -1.66 21.57 -8.39
CA ALA A 13 -1.93 20.16 -8.66
C ALA A 13 -2.35 19.91 -10.11
N ILE A 14 -3.21 20.76 -10.70
CA ILE A 14 -3.63 20.64 -12.10
C ILE A 14 -2.42 20.78 -13.04
N ILE A 15 -1.57 21.77 -12.82
CA ILE A 15 -0.38 22.04 -13.66
C ILE A 15 0.65 20.90 -13.56
N ILE A 16 0.85 20.37 -12.35
CA ILE A 16 1.84 19.33 -12.08
C ILE A 16 1.35 17.93 -12.49
N SER A 17 0.03 17.69 -12.47
CA SER A 17 -0.56 16.39 -12.77
C SER A 17 -0.22 15.80 -14.15
N PRO A 18 -0.24 16.53 -15.29
CA PRO A 18 0.13 15.95 -16.60
C PRO A 18 1.60 15.54 -16.65
N TYR A 19 2.50 16.27 -15.99
CA TYR A 19 3.91 15.90 -15.89
C TYR A 19 4.09 14.56 -15.17
N TYR A 20 3.45 14.37 -14.01
CA TYR A 20 3.50 13.09 -13.30
C TYR A 20 2.74 11.98 -14.03
N LEU A 21 1.65 12.29 -14.73
CA LEU A 21 0.92 11.32 -15.55
C LEU A 21 1.83 10.74 -16.64
N ILE A 22 2.59 11.60 -17.34
CA ILE A 22 3.59 11.18 -18.33
C ILE A 22 4.66 10.31 -17.66
N ILE A 23 5.21 10.74 -16.51
CA ILE A 23 6.20 9.95 -15.76
C ILE A 23 5.66 8.56 -15.43
N ILE A 24 4.42 8.46 -14.95
CA ILE A 24 3.80 7.18 -14.56
C ILE A 24 3.56 6.29 -15.78
N LEU A 25 3.10 6.86 -16.90
CA LEU A 25 2.81 6.11 -18.14
C LEU A 25 4.09 5.59 -18.81
N PHE A 26 5.15 6.39 -18.83
CA PHE A 26 6.39 6.11 -19.57
C PHE A 26 7.50 5.50 -18.72
N ARG A 27 7.57 5.78 -17.40
CA ARG A 27 8.55 5.10 -16.51
C ARG A 27 7.96 3.81 -15.96
N GLY A 28 8.42 2.69 -16.51
CA GLY A 28 7.97 1.34 -16.16
C GLY A 28 8.05 0.95 -14.67
N LYS A 29 8.84 1.68 -13.86
CA LYS A 29 8.91 1.53 -12.39
C LYS A 29 7.51 1.62 -11.75
N TYR A 30 6.71 2.61 -12.13
CA TYR A 30 5.40 2.85 -11.51
C TYR A 30 4.29 1.89 -11.98
N ARG A 31 4.43 1.28 -13.18
CA ARG A 31 3.39 0.39 -13.73
C ARG A 31 3.12 -0.83 -12.84
N LYS A 32 4.15 -1.36 -12.17
CA LYS A 32 4.02 -2.51 -11.26
C LYS A 32 3.44 -2.13 -9.89
N SER A 33 3.68 -0.90 -9.42
CA SER A 33 3.26 -0.44 -8.10
C SER A 33 1.86 0.21 -8.10
N ILE A 34 1.44 0.82 -9.21
CA ILE A 34 0.22 1.64 -9.24
C ILE A 34 -1.07 0.80 -9.22
N ILE A 35 -1.10 -0.35 -9.92
CA ILE A 35 -2.27 -1.21 -9.96
C ILE A 35 -2.60 -1.74 -8.54
N PRO A 36 -1.64 -2.31 -7.78
CA PRO A 36 -1.89 -2.69 -6.37
C PRO A 36 -2.32 -1.52 -5.49
N LYS A 37 -1.73 -0.32 -5.67
CA LYS A 37 -2.05 0.89 -4.89
C LYS A 37 -3.48 1.40 -5.12
N LEU A 38 -4.02 1.21 -6.33
CA LEU A 38 -5.40 1.53 -6.67
C LEU A 38 -6.39 0.40 -6.35
N GLY A 39 -5.94 -0.65 -5.65
CA GLY A 39 -6.78 -1.80 -5.27
C GLY A 39 -6.85 -2.92 -6.31
N GLY A 40 -6.15 -2.79 -7.44
CA GLY A 40 -6.09 -3.81 -8.48
C GLY A 40 -5.22 -5.01 -8.09
N GLY A 41 -5.53 -6.20 -8.61
CA GLY A 41 -4.72 -7.41 -8.38
C GLY A 41 -4.91 -8.06 -7.00
N GLN A 42 -5.89 -7.62 -6.21
CA GLN A 42 -6.20 -8.18 -4.88
C GLN A 42 -7.10 -9.44 -4.92
N THR A 43 -7.14 -10.16 -6.04
CA THR A 43 -8.02 -11.32 -6.23
C THR A 43 -7.85 -12.38 -5.16
N LYS A 44 -6.60 -12.62 -4.70
CA LYS A 44 -6.29 -13.53 -3.58
C LYS A 44 -6.96 -13.13 -2.26
N ILE A 45 -7.04 -11.83 -1.97
CA ILE A 45 -7.69 -11.32 -0.73
C ILE A 45 -9.21 -11.48 -0.84
N SER A 46 -9.78 -11.21 -2.01
CA SER A 46 -11.22 -11.34 -2.25
C SER A 46 -11.69 -12.80 -2.25
N SER A 47 -10.84 -13.74 -2.69
CA SER A 47 -11.13 -15.18 -2.69
C SER A 47 -10.88 -15.87 -1.35
N MET A 48 -10.31 -15.17 -0.36
CA MET A 48 -10.05 -15.77 0.95
C MET A 48 -11.37 -16.11 1.68
N PRO A 49 -11.46 -17.30 2.29
CA PRO A 49 -12.60 -17.69 3.11
C PRO A 49 -12.95 -16.59 4.12
N LYS A 50 -14.23 -16.28 4.28
CA LYS A 50 -14.67 -15.31 5.30
C LYS A 50 -14.70 -15.92 6.71
N SER A 51 -14.20 -17.14 6.89
CA SER A 51 -14.41 -17.97 8.08
C SER A 51 -13.38 -17.76 9.20
N GLY A 52 -12.64 -16.64 9.20
CA GLY A 52 -11.59 -16.37 10.18
C GLY A 52 -11.46 -14.90 10.53
N ARG A 53 -10.74 -14.60 11.61
CA ARG A 53 -10.48 -13.22 12.03
C ARG A 53 -9.38 -12.64 11.15
N ARG A 54 -9.69 -11.61 10.37
CA ARG A 54 -8.71 -10.91 9.53
C ARG A 54 -8.01 -9.81 10.31
N VAL A 55 -6.70 -9.78 10.18
CA VAL A 55 -5.84 -8.73 10.72
C VAL A 55 -5.09 -8.10 9.56
N TRP A 56 -5.34 -6.82 9.32
CA TRP A 56 -4.63 -6.06 8.31
C TRP A 56 -3.52 -5.24 8.97
N ILE A 57 -2.29 -5.46 8.52
CA ILE A 57 -1.09 -4.74 8.94
C ILE A 57 -0.58 -3.90 7.76
N HIS A 58 -0.36 -2.61 8.00
CA HIS A 58 0.21 -1.68 7.04
C HIS A 58 1.53 -1.12 7.57
N ALA A 59 2.60 -1.30 6.81
CA ALA A 59 3.93 -0.80 7.12
C ALA A 59 4.42 0.11 5.99
N VAL A 60 4.56 1.41 6.23
CA VAL A 60 4.87 2.40 5.20
C VAL A 60 6.34 2.34 4.75
N SER A 61 7.22 1.71 5.52
CA SER A 61 8.66 1.66 5.26
C SER A 61 9.29 0.28 5.49
N VAL A 62 10.52 0.09 4.99
CA VAL A 62 11.32 -1.13 5.20
C VAL A 62 11.56 -1.40 6.69
N GLY A 63 11.89 -0.36 7.47
CA GLY A 63 12.12 -0.51 8.91
C GLY A 63 10.86 -0.94 9.67
N GLU A 64 9.69 -0.46 9.25
CA GLU A 64 8.41 -0.89 9.82
C GLU A 64 8.04 -2.31 9.43
N VAL A 65 8.36 -2.74 8.20
CA VAL A 65 8.21 -4.14 7.80
C VAL A 65 9.04 -5.03 8.73
N THR A 66 10.31 -4.70 8.96
CA THR A 66 11.18 -5.44 9.89
C THR A 66 10.63 -5.45 11.32
N ALA A 67 10.15 -4.31 11.82
CA ALA A 67 9.54 -4.22 13.15
C ALA A 67 8.25 -5.04 13.28
N ALA A 68 7.50 -5.21 12.19
CA ALA A 68 6.25 -5.98 12.17
C ALA A 68 6.46 -7.50 12.16
N VAL A 69 7.62 -8.01 11.72
CA VAL A 69 7.92 -9.45 11.67
C VAL A 69 7.64 -10.19 12.99
N PRO A 70 8.20 -9.78 14.16
CA PRO A 70 7.94 -10.49 15.42
C PRO A 70 6.47 -10.41 15.85
N ILE A 71 5.76 -9.32 15.50
CA ILE A 71 4.34 -9.14 15.80
C ILE A 71 3.51 -10.15 14.99
N VAL A 72 3.77 -10.25 13.69
CA VAL A 72 3.13 -11.21 12.79
C VAL A 72 3.37 -12.65 13.27
N ALA A 73 4.60 -12.98 13.64
CA ALA A 73 4.97 -14.30 14.14
C ALA A 73 4.23 -14.65 15.45
N SER A 74 4.21 -13.74 16.42
CA SER A 74 3.49 -13.95 17.68
C SER A 74 1.98 -14.07 17.47
N LEU A 75 1.42 -13.28 16.55
CA LEU A 75 0.00 -13.32 16.21
C LEU A 75 -0.39 -14.65 15.58
N LYS A 76 0.43 -15.18 14.66
CA LYS A 76 0.22 -16.51 14.07
C LYS A 76 0.29 -17.64 15.08
N GLN A 77 1.18 -17.54 16.08
CA GLN A 77 1.25 -18.53 17.16
C GLN A 77 -0.01 -18.49 18.05
N LYS A 78 -0.47 -17.30 18.43
CA LYS A 78 -1.64 -17.13 19.32
C LYS A 78 -2.97 -17.38 18.63
N LYS A 79 -3.05 -17.12 17.32
CA LYS A 79 -4.26 -17.25 16.50
C LYS A 79 -3.87 -17.86 15.15
N PRO A 80 -3.70 -19.19 15.07
CA PRO A 80 -3.36 -19.88 13.83
C PRO A 80 -4.39 -19.62 12.72
N ASP A 81 -5.66 -19.53 13.12
CA ASP A 81 -6.82 -19.32 12.23
C ASP A 81 -6.97 -17.86 11.77
N ALA A 82 -6.14 -16.93 12.27
CA ALA A 82 -6.19 -15.54 11.84
C ALA A 82 -5.53 -15.38 10.47
N GLU A 83 -6.27 -14.76 9.54
CA GLU A 83 -5.76 -14.37 8.23
C GLU A 83 -5.05 -13.02 8.36
N ILE A 84 -3.78 -12.96 7.98
CA ILE A 84 -2.99 -11.74 8.06
C ILE A 84 -2.87 -11.17 6.65
N ILE A 85 -3.40 -9.97 6.45
CA ILE A 85 -3.23 -9.18 5.23
C ILE A 85 -2.11 -8.19 5.53
N PHE A 86 -1.07 -8.18 4.70
CA PHE A 86 0.06 -7.27 4.86
C PHE A 86 0.18 -6.35 3.66
N SER A 87 0.37 -5.05 3.91
CA SER A 87 0.52 -4.04 2.86
C SER A 87 1.64 -3.07 3.19
N THR A 88 2.26 -2.51 2.16
CA THR A 88 3.36 -1.56 2.32
C THR A 88 3.42 -0.57 1.17
N SER A 89 3.95 0.62 1.47
CA SER A 89 3.95 1.76 0.55
C SER A 89 5.13 1.75 -0.43
N THR A 90 6.27 1.17 -0.02
CA THR A 90 7.50 1.11 -0.82
C THR A 90 7.63 -0.22 -1.55
N GLU A 91 8.20 -0.18 -2.76
CA GLU A 91 8.49 -1.40 -3.53
C GLU A 91 9.47 -2.31 -2.78
N THR A 92 10.50 -1.73 -2.14
CA THR A 92 11.48 -2.44 -1.32
C THR A 92 10.87 -3.05 -0.05
N GLY A 93 9.90 -2.37 0.58
CA GLY A 93 9.13 -2.95 1.68
C GLY A 93 8.28 -4.12 1.21
N GLN A 94 7.68 -4.03 0.02
CA GLN A 94 6.85 -5.08 -0.56
C GLN A 94 7.67 -6.32 -0.93
N GLU A 95 8.91 -6.13 -1.37
CA GLU A 95 9.87 -7.21 -1.62
C GLU A 95 10.27 -7.92 -0.32
N MET A 96 10.53 -7.18 0.78
CA MET A 96 10.82 -7.80 2.07
C MET A 96 9.62 -8.49 2.73
N ALA A 97 8.40 -8.05 2.42
CA ALA A 97 7.18 -8.59 3.00
C ALA A 97 6.60 -9.80 2.23
N ARG A 98 7.15 -10.13 1.05
CA ARG A 98 6.77 -11.31 0.25
C ARG A 98 7.51 -12.55 0.72
#